data_AF-A0A959D0C1-F1
#
_entry.id   AF-A0A959D0C1-F1
#
_cell.length_a   1.000
_cell.length_b   1.000
_cell.length_c   1.000
_cell.angle_alpha   90.00
_cell.angle_beta   90.00
_cell.angle_gamma   90.00
#
_symmetry.space_group_name_H-M   'P 1'
#
loop_
_entity.id
_entity.type
_entity.pdbx_description
1 polymer ?
#
loop_
_entity_poly.entity_id
_entity_poly.type
_entity_poly.pdbx_seq_one_letter_code
_entity_poly.pdbx_strand_id
1 'polypeptide(L)'
;ATVMGLYPVGGRYDDGGGGAVNFNGAADTPQRMLTYYARKYLEAELAITGVTDGDARALFEEAMRASFDKVDEVAAAAGAPALVGDDVDAYITAVLDLYDAADDEGKLEHIMTQKWIATYGFGVDAYTDYRRTGYPRLHDPNTDNLNVTSSARLYPVAFPYPQSELNRNPNAPDQRNITTDAVFWDK
;
A
#
# COMPACT_ATOMS: atom_id res chain seq x y z
N ALA A 1 21.13 -7.46 -13.79
CA ALA A 1 20.37 -7.35 -12.54
C ALA A 1 19.37 -6.22 -12.72
N THR A 2 18.09 -6.45 -12.41
CA THR A 2 17.08 -5.38 -12.40
C THR A 2 17.16 -4.71 -11.03
N VAL A 3 17.42 -3.40 -11.02
CA VAL A 3 17.38 -2.59 -9.78
C VAL A 3 16.05 -1.84 -9.72
N MET A 4 15.64 -1.45 -8.53
CA MET A 4 14.41 -0.66 -8.37
C MET A 4 14.55 0.67 -9.11
N GLY A 5 13.47 1.06 -9.78
CA GLY A 5 13.40 2.29 -10.58
C GLY A 5 13.30 3.55 -9.74
N LEU A 6 12.92 4.64 -10.40
CA LEU A 6 12.90 5.98 -9.80
C LEU A 6 11.94 6.10 -8.62
N TYR A 7 10.67 5.69 -8.76
CA TYR A 7 9.71 5.74 -7.66
C TYR A 7 9.57 4.35 -7.01
N PRO A 8 9.50 4.25 -5.67
CA PRO A 8 9.64 5.30 -4.65
C PRO A 8 11.10 5.49 -4.17
N VAL A 9 12.04 4.69 -4.68
CA VAL A 9 13.37 4.44 -4.09
C VAL A 9 14.46 5.40 -4.56
N GLY A 10 14.26 6.12 -5.66
CA GLY A 10 15.22 7.09 -6.20
C GLY A 10 16.27 6.45 -7.11
N GLY A 11 15.94 5.33 -7.75
CA GLY A 11 16.76 4.72 -8.77
C GLY A 11 16.80 5.55 -10.06
N ARG A 12 17.54 5.06 -11.06
CA ARG A 12 17.57 5.69 -12.39
C ARG A 12 16.23 5.48 -13.10
N TYR A 13 15.75 6.49 -13.82
CA TYR A 13 14.66 6.33 -14.78
C TYR A 13 15.09 5.42 -15.94
N ASP A 14 14.23 4.49 -16.34
CA ASP A 14 14.50 3.60 -17.47
C ASP A 14 14.09 4.31 -18.77
N ASP A 15 15.10 4.75 -19.52
CA ASP A 15 14.98 5.39 -20.83
C ASP A 15 15.09 4.40 -22.00
N GLY A 16 15.14 3.09 -21.72
CA GLY A 16 15.35 2.05 -22.71
C GLY A 16 16.77 1.98 -23.28
N GLY A 17 17.68 2.86 -22.82
CA GLY A 17 19.08 2.89 -23.27
C GLY A 17 19.96 1.80 -22.63
N GLY A 18 19.46 1.14 -21.58
CA GLY A 18 20.22 0.17 -20.80
C GLY A 18 21.46 0.78 -20.12
N GLY A 19 22.20 -0.04 -19.38
CA GLY A 19 23.45 0.40 -18.78
C GLY A 19 23.92 -0.45 -17.61
N ALA A 20 25.14 -0.17 -17.14
CA ALA A 20 25.63 -0.73 -15.90
C ALA A 20 24.83 -0.15 -14.73
N VAL A 21 24.29 -1.04 -13.89
CA VAL A 21 23.60 -0.68 -12.65
C VAL A 21 24.57 -0.80 -11.47
N ASN A 22 24.50 0.13 -10.53
CA ASN A 22 25.22 0.08 -9.27
C ASN A 22 24.26 0.40 -8.11
N PHE A 23 24.73 0.29 -6.87
CA PHE A 23 23.93 0.58 -5.67
C PHE A 23 24.07 2.03 -5.17
N ASN A 24 24.67 2.90 -5.97
CA ASN A 24 24.86 4.31 -5.64
C ASN A 24 23.71 5.13 -6.26
N GLY A 25 22.54 5.07 -5.62
CA GLY A 25 21.43 5.98 -5.92
C GLY A 25 21.71 7.41 -5.44
N ALA A 26 20.77 8.33 -5.66
CA ALA A 26 20.88 9.71 -5.18
C ALA A 26 20.98 9.82 -3.63
N ALA A 27 20.62 8.74 -2.91
CA ALA A 27 20.74 8.58 -1.46
C ALA A 27 19.99 9.64 -0.62
N ASP A 28 19.04 10.33 -1.24
CA ASP A 28 18.30 11.46 -0.69
C ASP A 28 16.78 11.29 -0.78
N THR A 29 16.30 10.10 -1.15
CA THR A 29 14.85 9.86 -1.25
C THR A 29 14.18 9.95 0.12
N PRO A 30 13.21 10.86 0.32
CA PRO A 30 12.56 11.02 1.61
C PRO A 30 11.78 9.76 1.99
N GLN A 31 11.92 9.31 3.23
CA GLN A 31 10.99 8.35 3.80
C GLN A 31 9.64 9.03 4.00
N ARG A 32 8.65 8.56 3.25
CA ARG A 32 7.29 9.11 3.25
C ARG A 32 6.50 8.46 4.38
N MET A 33 6.24 9.21 5.46
CA MET A 33 5.48 8.70 6.62
C MET A 33 3.99 9.02 6.48
N LEU A 34 3.62 10.30 6.40
CA LEU A 34 2.25 10.75 6.20
C LEU A 34 2.18 11.64 4.97
N THR A 35 1.71 11.08 3.86
CA THR A 35 1.59 11.80 2.59
C THR A 35 0.20 12.39 2.43
N TYR A 36 0.09 13.41 1.58
CA TYR A 36 -1.20 14.03 1.26
C TYR A 36 -2.19 13.02 0.67
N TYR A 37 -1.75 12.17 -0.26
CA TYR A 37 -2.60 11.13 -0.82
C TYR A 37 -3.07 10.12 0.23
N ALA A 38 -2.21 9.72 1.20
CA ALA A 38 -2.60 8.80 2.26
C ALA A 38 -3.66 9.40 3.18
N ARG A 39 -3.54 10.70 3.51
CA ARG A 39 -4.59 11.45 4.20
C ARG A 39 -5.90 11.44 3.41
N LYS A 40 -5.85 11.63 2.10
CA LYS A 40 -7.06 11.65 1.25
C LYS A 40 -7.76 10.30 1.18
N TYR A 41 -7.00 9.21 1.09
CA TYR A 41 -7.57 7.87 1.23
C TYR A 41 -8.23 7.64 2.59
N LEU A 42 -7.64 8.15 3.68
CA LEU A 42 -8.27 8.09 5.01
C LEU A 42 -9.56 8.92 5.05
N GLU A 43 -9.60 10.11 4.45
CA GLU A 43 -10.81 10.92 4.37
C GLU A 43 -11.93 10.22 3.57
N ALA A 44 -11.59 9.59 2.44
CA ALA A 44 -12.53 8.80 1.65
C ALA A 44 -13.08 7.60 2.44
N GLU A 45 -12.21 6.92 3.19
CA GLU A 45 -12.60 5.81 4.06
C GLU A 45 -13.55 6.27 5.20
N LEU A 46 -13.23 7.38 5.86
CA LEU A 46 -14.06 7.93 6.92
C LEU A 46 -15.44 8.36 6.39
N ALA A 47 -15.51 8.85 5.15
CA ALA A 47 -16.75 9.20 4.50
C ALA A 47 -17.59 7.96 4.15
N ILE A 48 -17.01 6.92 3.55
CA ILE A 48 -17.76 5.70 3.18
C ILE A 48 -18.24 4.91 4.41
N THR A 49 -17.49 4.97 5.51
CA THR A 49 -17.86 4.34 6.78
C THR A 49 -18.83 5.17 7.63
N GLY A 50 -19.22 6.37 7.16
CA GLY A 50 -20.19 7.24 7.83
C GLY A 50 -19.65 7.95 9.08
N VAL A 51 -18.33 8.03 9.25
CA VAL A 51 -17.69 8.81 10.33
C VAL A 51 -17.71 10.31 10.01
N THR A 52 -17.67 10.66 8.72
CA THR A 52 -17.78 12.04 8.24
C THR A 52 -18.82 12.16 7.13
N ASP A 53 -19.37 13.36 6.95
CA ASP A 53 -20.37 13.66 5.90
C ASP A 53 -19.72 14.02 4.54
N GLY A 54 -18.48 13.59 4.30
CA GLY A 54 -17.75 13.88 3.07
C GLY A 54 -18.28 13.11 1.85
N ASP A 55 -18.01 13.61 0.64
CA ASP A 55 -18.23 12.82 -0.58
C ASP A 55 -17.08 11.82 -0.76
N ALA A 56 -17.33 10.56 -0.37
CA ALA A 56 -16.34 9.48 -0.44
C ALA A 56 -15.79 9.27 -1.86
N ARG A 57 -16.64 9.40 -2.88
CA ARG A 57 -16.25 9.20 -4.29
C ARG A 57 -15.30 10.31 -4.74
N ALA A 58 -15.64 11.56 -4.44
CA ALA A 58 -14.80 12.72 -4.78
C ALA A 58 -13.45 12.69 -4.03
N LEU A 59 -13.47 12.34 -2.74
CA LEU A 59 -12.25 12.19 -1.93
C LEU A 59 -11.37 11.05 -2.45
N PHE A 60 -11.96 9.95 -2.89
CA PHE A 60 -11.26 8.83 -3.48
C PHE A 60 -10.58 9.20 -4.80
N GLU A 61 -11.28 9.91 -5.68
CA GLU A 61 -10.69 10.45 -6.92
C GLU A 61 -9.52 11.41 -6.60
N GLU A 62 -9.70 12.34 -5.66
CA GLU A 62 -8.65 13.27 -5.24
C GLU A 62 -7.43 12.53 -4.68
N ALA A 63 -7.64 11.43 -3.94
CA ALA A 63 -6.57 10.60 -3.41
C ALA A 63 -5.75 9.93 -4.52
N MET A 64 -6.41 9.40 -5.55
CA MET A 64 -5.73 8.79 -6.71
C MET A 64 -4.93 9.82 -7.49
N ARG A 65 -5.53 10.98 -7.80
CA ARG A 65 -4.83 12.08 -8.48
C ARG A 65 -3.61 12.54 -7.70
N ALA A 66 -3.76 12.78 -6.40
CA ALA A 66 -2.66 13.16 -5.52
C ALA A 66 -1.53 12.11 -5.45
N SER A 67 -1.85 10.83 -5.62
CA SER A 67 -0.85 9.76 -5.69
C SER A 67 -0.05 9.83 -6.98
N PHE A 68 -0.70 10.04 -8.12
CA PHE A 68 -0.02 10.22 -9.42
C PHE A 68 0.80 11.51 -9.46
N ASP A 69 0.25 12.63 -8.96
CA ASP A 69 0.97 13.90 -8.83
C ASP A 69 2.28 13.72 -8.04
N LYS A 70 2.28 12.85 -7.03
CA LYS A 70 3.49 12.57 -6.25
C LYS A 70 4.54 11.78 -7.06
N VAL A 71 4.11 10.89 -7.94
CA VAL A 71 5.03 10.18 -8.84
C VAL A 71 5.67 11.17 -9.81
N ASP A 72 4.87 12.07 -10.39
CA ASP A 72 5.35 13.12 -11.30
C ASP A 72 6.27 14.14 -10.62
N GLU A 73 6.00 14.49 -9.36
CA GLU A 73 6.90 15.34 -8.56
C GLU A 73 8.31 14.71 -8.45
N VAL A 74 8.37 13.38 -8.23
CA VAL A 74 9.63 12.63 -8.15
C VAL A 74 10.27 12.50 -9.53
N ALA A 75 9.48 12.26 -10.58
CA ALA A 75 9.95 12.22 -11.97
C ALA A 75 10.61 13.53 -12.38
N ALA A 76 9.93 14.66 -12.15
CA ALA A 76 10.42 15.99 -12.46
C ALA A 76 11.73 16.32 -11.73
N ALA A 77 11.84 15.98 -10.44
CA ALA A 77 13.07 16.19 -9.67
C ALA A 77 14.27 15.41 -10.24
N ALA A 78 14.02 14.27 -10.90
CA ALA A 78 15.04 13.46 -11.54
C ALA A 78 15.26 13.78 -13.04
N GLY A 79 14.55 14.77 -13.59
CA GLY A 79 14.58 15.09 -15.02
C GLY A 79 13.96 14.01 -15.91
N ALA A 80 13.13 13.12 -15.34
CA ALA A 80 12.36 12.12 -16.06
C ALA A 80 11.06 12.73 -16.62
N PRO A 81 10.50 12.18 -17.71
CA PRO A 81 9.21 12.62 -18.22
C PRO A 81 8.09 12.35 -17.20
N ALA A 82 7.09 13.23 -17.20
CA ALA A 82 5.84 13.00 -16.48
C ALA A 82 5.09 11.80 -17.10
N LEU A 83 4.20 11.21 -16.31
CA LEU A 83 3.25 10.23 -16.80
C LEU A 83 2.38 10.84 -17.91
N VAL A 84 1.95 9.99 -18.85
CA VAL A 84 1.05 10.43 -19.92
C VAL A 84 -0.32 10.71 -19.32
N GLY A 85 -0.75 11.97 -19.33
CA GLY A 85 -1.98 12.41 -18.67
C GLY A 85 -3.23 11.61 -19.08
N ASP A 86 -3.34 11.26 -20.35
CA ASP A 86 -4.46 10.45 -20.86
C ASP A 86 -4.50 9.04 -20.24
N ASP A 87 -3.34 8.43 -19.94
CA ASP A 87 -3.27 7.11 -19.29
C ASP A 87 -3.68 7.20 -17.81
N VAL A 88 -3.32 8.29 -17.14
CA VAL A 88 -3.72 8.55 -15.75
C VAL A 88 -5.23 8.74 -15.65
N ASP A 89 -5.81 9.56 -16.52
CA ASP A 89 -7.25 9.79 -16.54
C ASP A 89 -8.03 8.52 -16.93
N ALA A 90 -7.53 7.76 -17.90
CA ALA A 90 -8.12 6.46 -18.27
C ALA A 90 -8.10 5.47 -17.10
N TYR A 91 -6.98 5.39 -16.36
CA TYR A 91 -6.86 4.53 -15.18
C TYR A 91 -7.84 4.95 -14.08
N ILE A 92 -7.85 6.23 -13.71
CA ILE A 92 -8.74 6.76 -12.66
C ILE A 92 -10.20 6.52 -13.04
N THR A 93 -10.58 6.78 -14.29
CA THR A 93 -11.93 6.53 -14.78
C THR A 93 -12.31 5.06 -14.64
N ALA A 94 -11.45 4.14 -15.09
CA ALA A 94 -11.71 2.71 -14.98
C ALA A 94 -11.86 2.24 -13.52
N VAL A 95 -11.08 2.80 -12.59
CA VAL A 95 -11.21 2.49 -11.16
C VAL A 95 -12.50 3.06 -10.56
N LEU A 96 -12.88 4.29 -10.94
CA LEU A 96 -14.12 4.91 -10.46
C LEU A 96 -15.36 4.19 -11.01
N ASP A 97 -15.33 3.70 -12.25
CA ASP A 97 -16.41 2.90 -12.82
C ASP A 97 -16.64 1.61 -12.02
N LEU A 98 -15.56 0.94 -11.61
CA LEU A 98 -15.64 -0.25 -10.73
C LEU A 98 -16.18 0.11 -9.34
N TYR A 99 -15.69 1.21 -8.75
CA TYR A 99 -16.15 1.72 -7.47
C TYR A 99 -17.65 2.08 -7.49
N ASP A 100 -18.11 2.77 -8.53
CA ASP A 100 -19.51 3.22 -8.66
C ASP A 100 -20.47 2.04 -8.85
N ALA A 101 -20.00 0.95 -9.47
CA ALA A 101 -20.76 -0.28 -9.67
C ALA A 101 -20.79 -1.21 -8.44
N ALA A 102 -19.94 -0.97 -7.44
CA ALA A 102 -19.81 -1.81 -6.25
C ALA A 102 -20.85 -1.48 -5.16
N ASP A 103 -21.08 -2.45 -4.28
CA ASP A 103 -21.77 -2.24 -3.00
C ASP A 103 -20.85 -1.50 -2.00
N ASP A 104 -21.37 -1.17 -0.82
CA ASP A 104 -20.61 -0.39 0.18
C ASP A 104 -19.29 -1.07 0.59
N GLU A 105 -19.31 -2.40 0.67
CA GLU A 105 -18.13 -3.22 0.99
C GLU A 105 -17.12 -3.22 -0.16
N GLY A 106 -17.57 -3.40 -1.41
CA GLY A 106 -16.70 -3.33 -2.58
C GLY A 106 -16.14 -1.92 -2.82
N LYS A 107 -16.87 -0.87 -2.47
CA LYS A 107 -16.38 0.52 -2.48
C LYS A 107 -15.21 0.70 -1.50
N LEU A 108 -15.36 0.18 -0.28
CA LEU A 108 -14.27 0.17 0.70
C LEU A 108 -13.08 -0.63 0.19
N GLU A 109 -13.30 -1.80 -0.43
CA GLU A 109 -12.25 -2.61 -1.05
C GLU A 109 -11.45 -1.81 -2.10
N HIS A 110 -12.14 -1.07 -2.97
CA HIS A 110 -11.49 -0.24 -3.99
C HIS A 110 -10.64 0.89 -3.37
N ILE A 111 -11.16 1.60 -2.36
CA ILE A 111 -10.42 2.64 -1.65
C ILE A 111 -9.14 2.07 -1.02
N MET A 112 -9.28 0.98 -0.26
CA MET A 112 -8.17 0.36 0.47
C MET A 112 -7.15 -0.28 -0.47
N THR A 113 -7.59 -0.84 -1.60
CA THR A 113 -6.70 -1.40 -2.63
C THR A 113 -5.85 -0.32 -3.28
N GLN A 114 -6.44 0.82 -3.66
CA GLN A 114 -5.68 1.93 -4.24
C GLN A 114 -4.73 2.57 -3.22
N LYS A 115 -5.14 2.67 -1.95
CA LYS A 115 -4.26 3.08 -0.85
C LYS A 115 -3.07 2.13 -0.70
N TRP A 116 -3.31 0.82 -0.78
CA TRP A 116 -2.25 -0.20 -0.73
C TRP A 116 -1.24 -0.04 -1.89
N ILE A 117 -1.71 0.23 -3.11
CA ILE A 117 -0.84 0.53 -4.26
C ILE A 117 -0.03 1.82 -4.01
N ALA A 118 -0.69 2.89 -3.58
CA ALA A 118 -0.08 4.20 -3.37
C ALA A 118 0.98 4.20 -2.24
N THR A 119 0.90 3.25 -1.30
CA THR A 119 1.84 3.08 -0.19
C THR A 119 3.00 2.13 -0.51
N TYR A 120 3.16 1.70 -1.77
CA TYR A 120 4.30 0.90 -2.18
C TYR A 120 5.63 1.53 -1.72
N GLY A 121 6.49 0.71 -1.12
CA GLY A 121 7.73 1.16 -0.46
C GLY A 121 7.58 1.51 1.03
N PHE A 122 6.36 1.53 1.57
CA PHE A 122 6.08 1.73 2.99
C PHE A 122 5.15 0.64 3.55
N GLY A 123 5.74 -0.50 3.91
CA GLY A 123 4.98 -1.71 4.27
C GLY A 123 4.28 -1.69 5.63
N VAL A 124 4.59 -0.76 6.53
CA VAL A 124 4.01 -0.74 7.89
C VAL A 124 2.54 -0.36 7.86
N ASP A 125 2.18 0.68 7.11
CA ASP A 125 0.79 1.11 6.95
C ASP A 125 0.00 0.08 6.16
N ALA A 126 0.54 -0.40 5.04
CA ALA A 126 -0.08 -1.46 4.25
C ALA A 126 -0.38 -2.72 5.07
N TYR A 127 0.55 -3.16 5.93
CA TYR A 127 0.36 -4.31 6.82
C TYR A 127 -0.68 -4.06 7.92
N THR A 128 -0.80 -2.81 8.37
CA THR A 128 -1.76 -2.41 9.40
C THR A 128 -3.16 -2.29 8.82
N ASP A 129 -3.30 -1.63 7.68
CA ASP A 129 -4.56 -1.47 6.95
C ASP A 129 -5.14 -2.81 6.51
N TYR A 130 -4.30 -3.70 5.97
CA TYR A 130 -4.75 -5.04 5.58
C TYR A 130 -5.32 -5.82 6.76
N ARG A 131 -4.67 -5.79 7.93
CA ARG A 131 -5.20 -6.47 9.13
C ARG A 131 -6.49 -5.83 9.63
N ARG A 132 -6.58 -4.49 9.60
CA ARG A 132 -7.77 -3.76 10.08
C ARG A 132 -8.99 -3.92 9.17
N THR A 133 -8.79 -4.04 7.86
CA THR A 133 -9.88 -3.99 6.86
C THR A 133 -10.08 -5.28 6.09
N GLY A 134 -9.09 -6.17 6.06
CA GLY A 134 -9.06 -7.32 5.17
C GLY A 134 -8.73 -6.99 3.70
N TYR A 135 -8.46 -5.72 3.38
CA TYR A 135 -8.24 -5.25 2.01
C TYR A 135 -6.80 -4.78 1.73
N PRO A 136 -6.28 -4.97 0.51
CA PRO A 136 -6.91 -5.64 -0.64
C PRO A 136 -7.11 -7.14 -0.38
N ARG A 137 -8.02 -7.79 -1.12
CA ARG A 137 -8.13 -9.25 -1.10
C ARG A 137 -6.86 -9.85 -1.69
N LEU A 138 -5.98 -10.32 -0.80
CA LEU A 138 -4.74 -10.98 -1.21
C LEU A 138 -5.07 -12.36 -1.78
N HIS A 139 -4.29 -12.75 -2.79
CA HIS A 139 -4.37 -14.06 -3.40
C HIS A 139 -4.14 -15.17 -2.36
N ASP A 140 -5.03 -16.16 -2.32
CA ASP A 140 -4.89 -17.37 -1.51
C ASP A 140 -4.36 -18.53 -2.37
N PRO A 141 -3.10 -18.97 -2.16
CA PRO A 141 -2.51 -20.06 -2.93
C PRO A 141 -3.23 -21.40 -2.79
N ASN A 142 -4.08 -21.59 -1.78
CA ASN A 142 -4.83 -22.82 -1.59
C ASN A 142 -6.17 -22.83 -2.33
N THR A 143 -6.77 -21.66 -2.59
CA THR A 143 -8.11 -21.57 -3.23
C THR A 143 -8.07 -21.01 -4.64
N ASP A 144 -7.04 -20.23 -4.99
CA ASP A 144 -6.99 -19.47 -6.24
C ASP A 144 -6.31 -20.25 -7.39
N ASN A 145 -6.20 -21.57 -7.24
CA ASN A 145 -5.83 -22.55 -8.27
C ASN A 145 -4.46 -22.35 -8.94
N LEU A 146 -3.50 -21.70 -8.29
CA LEU A 146 -2.10 -21.74 -8.73
C LEU A 146 -1.47 -23.07 -8.33
N ASN A 147 -1.43 -24.03 -9.26
CA ASN A 147 -0.86 -25.38 -9.10
C ASN A 147 0.65 -25.43 -8.76
N VAL A 148 1.27 -24.28 -8.50
CA VAL A 148 2.71 -24.11 -8.20
C VAL A 148 2.98 -23.62 -6.78
N THR A 149 1.95 -23.22 -6.02
CA THR A 149 2.09 -22.66 -4.67
C THR A 149 1.00 -23.20 -3.75
N SER A 150 1.36 -23.69 -2.57
CA SER A 150 0.43 -23.96 -1.48
C SER A 150 0.93 -23.30 -0.19
N SER A 151 0.02 -22.75 0.61
CA SER A 151 0.38 -22.17 1.91
C SER A 151 -0.06 -23.09 3.04
N ALA A 152 0.91 -23.56 3.82
CA ALA A 152 0.65 -24.29 5.07
C ALA A 152 0.54 -23.37 6.29
N ARG A 153 0.66 -22.04 6.11
CA ARG A 153 0.67 -21.06 7.20
C ARG A 153 -0.35 -19.97 6.94
N LEU A 154 -1.05 -19.58 8.00
CA LEU A 154 -1.95 -18.43 7.97
C LEU A 154 -1.13 -17.13 7.91
N TYR A 155 -1.79 -16.07 7.45
CA TYR A 155 -1.20 -14.74 7.40
C TYR A 155 -0.81 -14.29 8.82
N PRO A 156 0.43 -13.80 9.05
CA PRO A 156 0.83 -13.31 10.36
C PRO A 156 0.05 -12.04 10.74
N VAL A 157 -0.63 -12.06 11.88
CA VAL A 157 -1.38 -10.91 12.44
C VAL A 157 -0.55 -10.11 13.46
N ALA A 158 0.63 -10.60 13.81
CA ALA A 158 1.54 -9.93 14.73
C ALA A 158 3.01 -10.38 14.60
N PHE A 159 3.92 -9.59 15.17
CA PHE A 159 5.30 -9.99 15.39
C PHE A 159 5.49 -10.68 16.74
N PRO A 160 6.44 -11.63 16.85
CA PRO A 160 6.78 -12.25 18.13
C PRO A 160 7.47 -11.26 19.06
N TYR A 161 7.38 -11.49 20.36
CA TYR A 161 8.21 -10.77 21.31
C TYR A 161 9.70 -11.12 21.13
N PRO A 162 10.62 -10.15 21.26
CA PRO A 162 12.05 -10.43 21.24
C PRO A 162 12.43 -11.44 22.32
N GLN A 163 13.22 -12.46 21.96
CA GLN A 163 13.62 -13.51 22.91
C GLN A 163 14.34 -12.95 24.15
N SER A 164 15.08 -11.84 23.99
CA SER A 164 15.74 -11.17 25.11
C SER A 164 14.77 -10.64 26.15
N GLU A 165 13.57 -10.21 25.74
CA GLU A 165 12.54 -9.72 26.67
C GLU A 165 11.99 -10.88 27.50
N LEU A 166 11.63 -11.99 26.84
CA LEU A 166 11.15 -13.20 27.51
C LEU A 166 12.16 -13.77 28.50
N ASN A 167 13.46 -13.67 28.19
CA ASN A 167 14.50 -14.23 29.05
C ASN A 167 14.90 -13.29 30.21
N ARG A 168 14.80 -11.97 30.03
CA ARG A 168 15.32 -10.98 30.99
C ARG A 168 14.24 -10.38 31.88
N ASN A 169 13.01 -10.31 31.40
CA ASN A 169 11.88 -9.80 32.16
C ASN A 169 11.06 -10.97 32.72
N PRO A 170 11.13 -11.26 34.03
CA PRO A 170 10.38 -12.35 34.63
C PRO A 170 8.85 -12.14 34.60
N ASN A 171 8.39 -10.92 34.30
CA ASN A 171 6.97 -10.59 34.13
C ASN A 171 6.56 -10.50 32.65
N ALA A 172 7.42 -10.91 31.72
CA ALA A 172 7.05 -10.93 30.31
C ALA A 172 5.87 -11.90 30.09
N PRO A 173 4.90 -11.53 29.22
CA PRO A 173 3.85 -12.46 28.82
C PRO A 173 4.44 -13.63 28.01
N ASP A 174 3.64 -14.68 27.85
CA ASP A 174 3.99 -15.79 26.96
C ASP A 174 4.21 -15.31 25.51
N GLN A 175 5.00 -16.08 24.76
CA GLN A 175 5.25 -15.78 23.35
C GLN A 175 3.93 -15.78 22.55
N ARG A 176 3.79 -14.80 21.65
CA ARG A 176 2.63 -14.68 20.79
C ARG A 176 2.58 -15.78 19.75
N ASN A 177 1.40 -16.33 19.54
CA ASN A 177 1.07 -17.02 18.31
C ASN A 177 0.82 -16.00 17.19
N ILE A 178 1.80 -15.86 16.30
CA ILE A 178 1.81 -14.82 15.26
C ILE A 178 0.63 -14.89 14.28
N THR A 179 -0.11 -16.00 14.22
CA THR A 179 -1.25 -16.16 13.31
C THR A 179 -2.62 -16.03 13.97
N THR A 180 -2.70 -16.04 15.30
CA THR A 180 -3.98 -16.02 16.04
C THR A 180 -4.08 -14.92 17.06
N ASP A 181 -2.97 -14.48 17.62
CA ASP A 181 -2.97 -13.47 18.67
C ASP A 181 -3.02 -12.09 18.02
N ALA A 182 -4.22 -11.67 17.60
CA ALA A 182 -4.47 -10.38 16.99
C ALA A 182 -4.07 -9.21 17.93
N VAL A 183 -3.70 -8.07 17.36
CA VAL A 183 -3.48 -6.84 18.15
C VAL A 183 -4.85 -6.29 18.58
N PHE A 184 -4.96 -5.57 19.69
CA PHE A 184 -6.26 -5.14 20.25
C PHE A 184 -7.19 -4.37 19.28
N TRP A 185 -6.65 -3.75 18.23
CA TRP A 185 -7.40 -2.99 17.23
C TRP A 185 -7.78 -3.81 15.99
N ASP A 186 -7.22 -5.02 15.84
CA ASP A 186 -7.47 -5.98 14.78
C ASP A 186 -8.66 -6.85 15.24
N LYS A 187 -9.85 -6.62 14.65
CA LYS A 187 -11.15 -7.11 15.13
C LYS A 187 -11.79 -8.09 14.17
#